data_AF-A0A916JWG1-F1
#
_entry.id   AF-A0A916JWG1-F1
#
_cell.length_a   1.000
_cell.length_b   1.000
_cell.length_c   1.000
_cell.angle_alpha   90.00
_cell.angle_beta   90.00
_cell.angle_gamma   90.00
#
_symmetry.space_group_name_H-M   'P 1'
#
loop_
_entity.id
_entity.type
_entity.pdbx_description
1 polymer ?
#
loop_
_entity_poly.entity_id
_entity_poly.type
_entity_poly.pdbx_seq_one_letter_code
_entity_poly.pdbx_strand_id
1 'polypeptide(L)'
;MALTPLDIHNKEFSRSFRGYDEDDVNEFLDQVIKDYESLIRENKEQQNQLAAIQERLDHFSNIEETLSKTIIIAQEAADEVRSNAKKEAQLILKEAEKNADRIINESLAKSRKIALEIEELKKQASIYRTRFRTLIEAQLELLGNEDWSSLERVEVEQP
;
A
#
# COMPACT_ATOMS: atom_id res chain seq x y z
N MET A 1 -11.45 -41.79 -50.73
CA MET A 1 -11.13 -40.80 -51.79
C MET A 1 -12.40 -40.57 -52.58
N ALA A 2 -12.86 -39.33 -52.67
CA ALA A 2 -13.97 -38.96 -53.52
C ALA A 2 -13.45 -38.76 -54.95
N LEU A 3 -14.31 -38.99 -55.95
CA LEU A 3 -14.00 -38.72 -57.36
C LEU A 3 -13.65 -37.24 -57.54
N THR A 4 -12.65 -36.92 -58.37
CA THR A 4 -12.41 -35.54 -58.80
C THR A 4 -13.27 -35.21 -60.02
N PRO A 5 -13.55 -33.92 -60.29
CA PRO A 5 -14.21 -33.52 -61.54
C PRO A 5 -13.51 -34.08 -62.79
N LEU A 6 -12.18 -34.17 -62.75
CA LEU A 6 -11.36 -34.77 -63.81
C LEU A 6 -11.57 -36.29 -63.94
N ASP A 7 -11.78 -37.00 -62.82
CA ASP A 7 -12.09 -38.44 -62.83
C ASP A 7 -13.48 -38.72 -63.40
N ILE A 8 -14.43 -37.79 -63.23
CA ILE A 8 -15.78 -37.87 -63.80
C ILE A 8 -15.71 -37.60 -65.32
N HIS A 9 -14.95 -36.59 -65.74
CA HIS A 9 -14.74 -36.26 -67.15
C HIS A 9 -14.06 -37.39 -67.93
N ASN A 10 -13.03 -38.03 -67.35
CA ASN A 10 -12.27 -39.09 -68.01
C ASN A 10 -12.91 -40.48 -67.87
N LYS A 11 -14.14 -40.58 -67.36
CA LYS A 11 -14.80 -41.86 -67.11
C LYS A 11 -15.36 -42.44 -68.40
N GLU A 12 -14.79 -43.55 -68.85
CA GLU A 12 -15.37 -44.37 -69.93
C GLU A 12 -16.33 -45.43 -69.37
N PHE A 13 -17.47 -45.58 -70.04
CA PHE A 13 -18.49 -46.59 -69.73
C PHE A 13 -18.51 -47.67 -70.81
N SER A 14 -18.72 -48.93 -70.40
CA SER A 14 -18.85 -50.05 -71.34
C SER A 14 -20.23 -50.08 -72.01
N ARG A 15 -20.26 -50.35 -73.32
CA ARG A 15 -21.51 -50.46 -74.09
C ARG A 15 -22.21 -51.80 -73.84
N SER A 16 -23.54 -51.76 -73.71
CA SER A 16 -24.41 -52.92 -73.48
C SER A 16 -25.64 -52.88 -74.39
N PHE A 17 -26.17 -54.04 -74.80
CA PHE A 17 -27.40 -54.11 -75.60
C PHE A 17 -28.60 -53.64 -74.75
N ARG A 18 -29.17 -52.46 -75.10
CA ARG A 18 -30.12 -51.64 -74.30
C ARG A 18 -29.50 -50.86 -73.13
N GLY A 19 -28.40 -50.14 -73.38
CA GLY A 19 -27.84 -49.15 -72.44
C GLY A 19 -28.57 -47.81 -72.46
N TYR A 20 -28.13 -46.89 -71.58
CA TYR A 20 -28.54 -45.49 -71.61
C TYR A 20 -28.01 -44.79 -72.87
N ASP A 21 -28.67 -43.71 -73.27
CA ASP A 21 -28.20 -42.84 -74.35
C ASP A 21 -26.91 -42.13 -73.93
N GLU A 22 -25.89 -42.15 -74.80
CA GLU A 22 -24.58 -41.58 -74.47
C GLU A 22 -24.60 -40.06 -74.42
N ASP A 23 -25.40 -39.39 -75.27
CA ASP A 23 -25.46 -37.93 -75.33
C ASP A 23 -26.17 -37.37 -74.09
N ASP A 24 -27.31 -37.97 -73.70
CA ASP A 24 -28.04 -37.59 -72.47
C ASP A 24 -27.18 -37.80 -71.20
N VAL A 25 -26.42 -38.89 -71.15
CA VAL A 25 -25.53 -39.18 -70.01
C VAL A 25 -24.37 -38.19 -69.97
N ASN A 26 -23.77 -37.85 -71.11
CA ASN A 26 -22.67 -36.88 -71.17
C ASN A 26 -23.14 -35.47 -70.76
N GLU A 27 -24.32 -35.02 -71.21
CA GLU A 27 -24.88 -33.73 -70.80
C GLU A 27 -25.15 -33.66 -69.29
N PHE A 28 -25.65 -34.76 -68.70
CA PHE A 28 -25.81 -34.85 -67.25
C PHE A 28 -24.46 -34.85 -66.52
N LEU A 29 -23.46 -35.59 -67.02
CA LEU A 29 -22.12 -35.62 -66.43
C LEU A 29 -21.44 -34.25 -66.48
N ASP A 30 -21.61 -33.47 -67.56
CA ASP A 30 -21.11 -32.09 -67.65
C ASP A 30 -21.72 -31.18 -66.58
N GLN A 31 -23.02 -31.32 -66.31
CA GLN A 31 -23.69 -30.58 -65.24
C GLN A 31 -23.16 -31.01 -63.86
N VAL A 32 -23.01 -32.32 -63.63
CA VAL A 32 -22.44 -32.86 -62.39
C VAL A 32 -21.01 -32.36 -62.18
N ILE A 33 -20.17 -32.34 -63.21
CA ILE A 33 -18.79 -31.82 -63.14
C ILE A 33 -18.78 -30.37 -62.68
N LYS A 34 -19.60 -29.50 -63.28
CA LYS A 34 -19.71 -28.08 -62.90
C LYS A 34 -20.14 -27.90 -61.45
N ASP A 35 -21.18 -28.62 -61.03
CA ASP A 35 -21.70 -28.52 -59.67
C ASP A 35 -20.68 -29.06 -58.65
N TYR A 36 -19.95 -30.13 -58.99
CA TYR A 36 -18.89 -30.68 -58.15
C TYR A 36 -17.70 -29.73 -58.01
N GLU A 37 -17.29 -29.06 -59.10
CA GLU A 37 -16.26 -28.01 -59.03
C GLU A 37 -16.69 -26.84 -58.15
N SER A 38 -17.95 -26.39 -58.28
CA SER A 38 -18.51 -25.34 -57.44
C SER A 38 -18.50 -25.76 -55.96
N LEU A 39 -18.94 -26.98 -55.66
CA LEU A 39 -18.98 -27.52 -54.30
C LEU A 39 -17.57 -27.62 -53.68
N ILE A 40 -16.56 -28.07 -54.45
CA ILE A 40 -15.18 -28.15 -53.99
C ILE A 40 -14.64 -26.75 -53.68
N ARG A 41 -14.92 -25.78 -54.54
CA ARG A 41 -14.50 -24.39 -54.35
C ARG A 41 -15.13 -23.80 -53.09
N GLU A 42 -16.43 -23.97 -52.92
CA GLU A 42 -17.17 -23.47 -51.77
C GLU A 42 -16.73 -24.17 -50.47
N ASN A 43 -16.48 -25.48 -50.49
CA ASN A 43 -15.96 -26.20 -49.34
C ASN A 43 -14.58 -25.67 -48.92
N LYS A 44 -13.71 -25.38 -49.89
CA LYS A 44 -12.39 -24.79 -49.62
C LYS A 44 -12.49 -23.37 -49.05
N GLU A 45 -13.40 -22.56 -49.59
CA GLU A 45 -13.69 -21.22 -49.06
C GLU A 45 -14.17 -21.30 -47.60
N GLN A 46 -15.14 -22.19 -47.31
CA GLN A 46 -15.66 -22.42 -45.97
C GLN A 46 -14.59 -22.93 -45.00
N GLN A 47 -13.73 -23.86 -45.43
CA GLN A 47 -12.60 -24.33 -44.63
C GLN A 47 -11.63 -23.20 -44.28
N ASN A 48 -11.33 -22.31 -45.24
CA ASN A 48 -10.49 -21.15 -44.98
C ASN A 48 -11.14 -20.18 -43.99
N GLN A 49 -12.45 -19.93 -44.13
CA GLN A 49 -13.19 -19.09 -43.19
C GLN A 49 -13.22 -19.68 -41.78
N LEU A 50 -13.45 -21.00 -41.66
CA LEU A 50 -13.41 -21.70 -40.38
C LEU A 50 -12.03 -21.59 -39.73
N ALA A 51 -10.95 -21.79 -40.49
CA ALA A 51 -9.60 -21.64 -39.99
C ALA A 51 -9.34 -20.22 -39.46
N ALA A 52 -9.76 -19.19 -40.21
CA ALA A 52 -9.59 -17.79 -39.80
C ALA A 52 -10.43 -17.42 -38.56
N ILE A 53 -11.65 -17.95 -38.45
CA ILE A 53 -12.49 -17.75 -37.27
C ILE A 53 -11.90 -18.45 -36.05
N GLN A 54 -11.39 -19.68 -36.21
CA GLN A 54 -10.76 -20.43 -35.14
C GLN A 54 -9.52 -19.71 -34.61
N GLU A 55 -8.66 -19.20 -35.48
CA GLU A 55 -7.48 -18.41 -35.09
C GLU A 55 -7.87 -17.16 -34.29
N ARG A 56 -8.92 -16.45 -34.72
CA ARG A 56 -9.43 -15.30 -33.95
C ARG A 56 -9.99 -15.72 -32.59
N LEU A 57 -10.70 -16.84 -32.52
CA LEU A 57 -11.26 -17.34 -31.27
C LEU A 57 -10.14 -17.70 -30.28
N ASP A 58 -9.10 -18.36 -30.75
CA ASP A 58 -7.92 -18.71 -29.95
C ASP A 58 -7.19 -17.44 -29.47
N HIS A 59 -7.07 -16.42 -30.33
CA HIS A 59 -6.52 -15.12 -29.94
C HIS A 59 -7.35 -14.44 -28.84
N PHE A 60 -8.67 -14.39 -28.98
CA PHE A 60 -9.55 -13.82 -27.95
C PHE A 60 -9.51 -14.60 -26.64
N SER A 61 -9.48 -15.93 -26.70
CA SER A 61 -9.34 -16.80 -25.53
C SER A 61 -8.04 -16.50 -24.76
N ASN A 62 -6.91 -16.36 -25.47
CA ASN A 62 -5.64 -16.00 -24.86
C ASN A 62 -5.65 -14.59 -24.22
N ILE A 63 -6.33 -13.63 -24.86
CA ILE A 63 -6.51 -12.28 -24.29
C ILE A 63 -7.35 -12.35 -23.03
N GLU A 64 -8.46 -13.09 -23.04
CA GLU A 64 -9.34 -13.26 -21.89
C GLU A 64 -8.59 -13.87 -20.70
N GLU A 65 -7.81 -14.93 -20.94
CA GLU A 65 -7.00 -15.57 -19.90
C GLU A 65 -5.96 -14.59 -19.33
N THR A 66 -5.26 -13.87 -20.19
CA THR A 66 -4.26 -12.87 -19.78
C THR A 66 -4.89 -11.74 -19.00
N LEU A 67 -6.06 -11.26 -19.42
CA LEU A 67 -6.79 -10.19 -18.75
C LEU A 67 -7.27 -10.66 -17.36
N SER A 68 -7.84 -11.86 -17.28
CA SER A 68 -8.28 -12.47 -16.03
C SER A 68 -7.13 -12.60 -15.02
N LYS A 69 -5.97 -13.13 -15.45
CA LYS A 69 -4.76 -13.19 -14.62
C LYS A 69 -4.29 -11.80 -14.17
N THR A 70 -4.31 -10.82 -15.09
CA THR A 70 -3.90 -9.45 -14.79
C THR A 70 -4.79 -8.80 -13.73
N ILE A 71 -6.11 -9.02 -13.80
CA ILE A 71 -7.07 -8.52 -12.81
C ILE A 71 -6.79 -9.10 -11.43
N ILE A 72 -6.51 -10.41 -11.36
CA ILE A 72 -6.17 -11.08 -10.10
C ILE A 72 -4.90 -10.48 -9.50
N ILE A 73 -3.83 -10.34 -10.29
CA ILE A 73 -2.57 -9.74 -9.84
C ILE A 73 -2.77 -8.30 -9.36
N ALA A 74 -3.55 -7.51 -10.09
CA ALA A 74 -3.86 -6.13 -9.70
C ALA A 74 -4.62 -6.08 -8.36
N GLN A 75 -5.56 -7.00 -8.14
CA GLN A 75 -6.30 -7.11 -6.90
C GLN A 75 -5.39 -7.54 -5.73
N GLU A 76 -4.56 -8.55 -5.93
CA GLU A 76 -3.59 -9.01 -4.93
C GLU A 76 -2.61 -7.88 -4.54
N ALA A 77 -2.08 -7.16 -5.52
CA ALA A 77 -1.21 -6.01 -5.28
C ALA A 77 -1.93 -4.89 -4.51
N ALA A 78 -3.19 -4.61 -4.84
CA ALA A 78 -3.99 -3.62 -4.12
C ALA A 78 -4.24 -4.04 -2.66
N ASP A 79 -4.56 -5.31 -2.42
CA ASP A 79 -4.76 -5.86 -1.08
C ASP A 79 -3.46 -5.88 -0.26
N GLU A 80 -2.33 -6.18 -0.89
CA GLU A 80 -1.00 -6.12 -0.26
C GLU A 80 -0.67 -4.69 0.17
N VAL A 81 -0.82 -3.71 -0.71
CA VAL A 81 -0.60 -2.28 -0.41
C VAL A 81 -1.49 -1.84 0.75
N ARG A 82 -2.78 -2.22 0.72
CA ARG A 82 -3.73 -1.88 1.79
C ARG A 82 -3.35 -2.52 3.13
N SER A 83 -2.90 -3.78 3.11
CA SER A 83 -2.46 -4.51 4.29
C SER A 83 -1.21 -3.88 4.91
N ASN A 84 -0.22 -3.57 4.07
CA ASN A 84 1.02 -2.94 4.50
C ASN A 84 0.78 -1.54 5.08
N ALA A 85 -0.02 -0.71 4.41
CA ALA A 85 -0.39 0.61 4.91
C ALA A 85 -1.11 0.55 6.27
N LYS A 86 -1.99 -0.45 6.49
CA LYS A 86 -2.65 -0.66 7.78
C LYS A 86 -1.66 -1.04 8.89
N LYS A 87 -0.73 -1.95 8.59
CA LYS A 87 0.31 -2.36 9.56
C LYS A 87 1.21 -1.18 9.92
N GLU A 88 1.65 -0.42 8.93
CA GLU A 88 2.49 0.77 9.13
C GLU A 88 1.76 1.83 9.96
N ALA A 89 0.49 2.11 9.66
CA ALA A 89 -0.33 3.03 10.46
C ALA A 89 -0.46 2.58 11.92
N GLN A 90 -0.65 1.28 12.17
CA GLN A 90 -0.70 0.74 13.54
C GLN A 90 0.64 0.87 14.27
N LEU A 91 1.77 0.68 13.56
CA LEU A 91 3.10 0.87 14.14
C LEU A 91 3.34 2.33 14.50
N ILE A 92 3.00 3.26 13.60
CA ILE A 92 3.10 4.70 13.85
C ILE A 92 2.28 5.09 15.08
N LEU A 93 1.03 4.62 15.17
CA LEU A 93 0.17 4.92 16.32
C LEU A 93 0.79 4.41 17.62
N LYS A 94 1.25 3.16 17.64
CA LYS A 94 1.87 2.55 18.82
C LYS A 94 3.15 3.26 19.24
N GLU A 95 3.97 3.70 18.28
CA GLU A 95 5.19 4.44 18.55
C GLU A 95 4.89 5.86 19.08
N ALA A 96 3.88 6.52 18.50
CA ALA A 96 3.41 7.82 18.98
C ALA A 96 2.87 7.74 20.42
N GLU A 97 2.06 6.73 20.73
CA GLU A 97 1.56 6.46 22.09
C GLU A 97 2.72 6.25 23.07
N LYS A 98 3.68 5.38 22.73
CA LYS A 98 4.85 5.11 23.57
C LYS A 98 5.69 6.37 23.80
N ASN A 99 5.87 7.20 22.77
CA ASN A 99 6.60 8.46 22.89
C ASN A 99 5.85 9.47 23.75
N ALA A 100 4.53 9.58 23.61
CA ALA A 100 3.70 10.43 24.45
C ALA A 100 3.80 10.01 25.92
N ASP A 101 3.65 8.72 26.21
CA ASP A 101 3.80 8.18 27.56
C ASP A 101 5.18 8.48 28.15
N ARG A 102 6.24 8.34 27.35
CA ARG A 102 7.60 8.68 27.78
C ARG A 102 7.71 10.16 28.12
N ILE A 103 7.23 11.06 27.27
CA ILE A 103 7.27 12.51 27.48
C ILE A 103 6.50 12.90 28.75
N ILE A 104 5.31 12.32 28.95
CA ILE A 104 4.50 12.57 30.14
C ILE A 104 5.24 12.11 31.39
N ASN A 105 5.77 10.89 31.41
CA ASN A 105 6.49 10.36 32.57
C ASN A 105 7.75 11.17 32.88
N GLU A 106 8.54 11.56 31.88
CA GLU A 106 9.70 12.43 32.06
C GLU A 106 9.30 13.80 32.62
N SER A 107 8.20 14.37 32.13
CA SER A 107 7.69 15.66 32.61
C SER A 107 7.19 15.58 34.05
N LEU A 108 6.47 14.52 34.41
CA LEU A 108 6.02 14.28 35.78
C LEU A 108 7.20 14.07 36.73
N ALA A 109 8.23 13.32 36.32
CA ALA A 109 9.44 13.12 37.11
C ALA A 109 10.18 14.45 37.35
N LYS A 110 10.34 15.28 36.32
CA LYS A 110 10.93 16.63 36.45
C LYS A 110 10.09 17.52 37.38
N SER A 111 8.76 17.51 37.23
CA SER A 111 7.86 18.29 38.08
C SER A 111 7.98 17.90 39.55
N ARG A 112 8.05 16.59 39.85
CA ARG A 112 8.27 16.10 41.23
C ARG A 112 9.62 16.54 41.77
N LYS A 113 10.68 16.46 40.97
CA LYS A 113 12.02 16.92 41.35
C LYS A 113 12.02 18.41 41.70
N ILE A 114 11.45 19.25 40.84
CA ILE A 114 11.32 20.69 41.07
C ILE A 114 10.51 20.97 42.33
N ALA A 115 9.41 20.25 42.58
CA ALA A 115 8.61 20.42 43.79
C ALA A 115 9.43 20.15 45.07
N LEU A 116 10.24 19.08 45.07
CA LEU A 116 11.14 18.76 46.19
C LEU A 116 12.23 19.83 46.37
N GLU A 117 12.82 20.32 45.29
CA GLU A 117 13.81 21.41 45.34
C GLU A 117 13.20 22.70 45.91
N ILE A 118 11.95 23.01 45.56
CA ILE A 118 11.22 24.16 46.12
C ILE A 118 11.00 23.99 47.62
N GLU A 119 10.61 22.80 48.10
CA GLU A 119 10.44 22.54 49.53
C GLU A 119 11.75 22.69 50.31
N GLU A 120 12.85 22.16 49.77
CA GLU A 120 14.17 22.30 50.39
C GLU A 120 14.63 23.76 50.42
N LEU A 121 14.45 24.52 49.33
CA LEU A 121 14.76 25.95 49.29
C LEU A 121 13.94 26.75 50.31
N LYS A 122 12.65 26.43 50.47
CA LYS A 122 11.80 27.06 51.49
C LYS A 122 12.32 26.78 52.91
N LYS A 123 12.74 25.54 53.18
CA LYS A 123 13.34 25.15 54.46
C LYS A 123 14.64 25.90 54.72
N GLN A 124 15.53 25.98 53.72
CA GLN A 124 16.78 26.72 53.81
C GLN A 124 16.54 28.22 54.05
N ALA A 125 15.60 28.82 53.33
CA ALA A 125 15.22 30.22 53.54
C ALA A 125 14.67 30.46 54.95
N SER A 126 13.85 29.55 55.49
CA SER A 126 13.34 29.64 56.85
C SER A 126 14.47 29.55 57.90
N ILE A 127 15.40 28.60 57.73
CA ILE A 127 16.56 28.45 58.64
C ILE A 127 17.44 29.69 58.59
N TYR A 128 17.73 30.19 57.39
CA TYR A 128 18.52 31.41 57.20
C TYR A 128 17.85 32.60 57.89
N ARG A 129 16.53 32.79 57.68
CA ARG A 129 15.75 33.85 58.33
C ARG A 129 15.84 33.79 59.85
N THR A 130 15.70 32.59 60.44
CA THR A 130 15.81 32.42 61.89
C THR A 130 17.22 32.77 62.38
N ARG A 131 18.27 32.25 61.73
CA ARG A 131 19.66 32.55 62.09
C ARG A 131 19.97 34.04 61.99
N PHE A 132 19.50 34.69 60.93
CA PHE A 132 19.70 36.11 60.72
C PHE A 132 18.99 36.93 61.80
N ARG A 133 17.75 36.57 62.15
CA ARG A 133 17.01 37.20 63.26
C ARG A 133 17.79 37.10 64.57
N THR A 134 18.23 35.90 64.95
CA THR A 134 18.99 35.69 66.19
C THR A 134 20.30 36.48 66.20
N LEU A 135 20.98 36.59 65.05
CA LEU A 135 22.18 37.42 64.95
C LEU A 135 21.86 38.89 65.20
N ILE A 136 20.80 39.44 64.60
CA ILE A 136 20.39 40.83 64.82
C ILE A 136 19.95 41.06 66.27
N GLU A 137 19.19 40.14 66.86
CA GLU A 137 18.78 40.21 68.27
C GLU A 137 20.02 40.25 69.20
N ALA A 138 21.02 39.41 68.96
CA ALA A 138 22.26 39.42 69.73
C ALA A 138 23.05 40.74 69.55
N GLN A 139 23.11 41.29 68.35
CA GLN A 139 23.75 42.59 68.11
C GLN A 139 23.00 43.75 68.80
N LEU A 140 21.66 43.70 68.83
CA LEU A 140 20.84 44.68 69.56
C LEU A 140 21.02 44.58 71.07
N GLU A 141 21.11 43.36 71.61
CA GLU A 141 21.36 43.13 73.03
C GLU A 141 22.74 43.65 73.46
N LEU A 142 23.78 43.45 72.63
CA LEU A 142 25.11 44.03 72.87
C LEU A 142 25.05 45.56 72.94
N LEU A 143 24.39 46.20 71.97
CA LEU A 143 24.22 47.67 71.97
C LEU A 143 23.41 48.19 73.16
N GLY A 144 22.44 47.40 73.64
CA GLY A 144 21.63 47.75 74.80
C GLY A 144 22.33 47.55 76.15
N ASN A 145 23.29 46.62 76.22
CA ASN A 145 24.07 46.33 77.44
C ASN A 145 25.34 47.18 77.58
N GLU A 146 25.85 47.75 76.49
CA GLU A 146 26.87 48.80 76.57
C GLU A 146 26.24 50.04 77.21
N ASP A 147 26.60 50.33 78.46
CA ASP A 147 26.15 51.52 79.16
C ASP A 147 26.89 52.74 78.58
N TRP A 148 26.38 53.23 77.44
CA TRP A 148 26.88 54.40 76.70
C TRP A 148 26.93 55.66 77.58
N SER A 149 26.25 55.65 78.73
CA SER A 149 26.32 56.67 79.79
C SER A 149 27.72 56.85 80.42
N SER A 150 28.65 55.92 80.16
CA SER A 150 30.07 56.03 80.52
C SER A 150 30.92 56.78 79.48
N LEU A 151 30.51 56.82 78.21
CA LEU A 151 31.20 57.57 77.14
C LEU A 151 30.89 59.07 77.18
N GLU A 152 29.75 59.49 77.73
CA GLU A 152 29.45 60.92 77.97
C GLU A 152 30.26 61.53 79.12
N ARG A 153 30.93 60.70 79.94
CA ARG A 153 31.73 61.13 81.11
C ARG A 153 33.24 61.23 80.84
N VAL A 154 33.64 61.40 79.58
CA VAL A 154 34.99 61.93 79.30
C VAL A 154 34.91 63.44 79.46
N GLU A 155 35.14 63.89 80.70
CA GLU A 155 35.35 65.29 81.03
C GLU A 155 36.37 65.89 80.08
N VAL A 156 35.97 67.01 79.47
CA VAL A 156 36.82 67.91 78.72
C VAL A 156 37.97 68.33 79.64
N GLU A 157 39.18 67.82 79.38
CA GLU A 157 40.42 68.40 79.88
C GLU A 157 40.39 69.90 79.52
N GLN A 158 40.28 70.76 80.53
CA GLN A 158 40.62 72.16 80.40
C GLN A 158 42.09 72.36 80.82
N PRO A 159 42.83 73.24 80.12
CA PRO A 159 44.29 73.32 80.15
C PRO A 159 44.89 73.81 81.47
#